data_AF-A0A3B8ZJQ8-F1
#
_entry.id   AF-A0A3B8ZJQ8-F1
#
_cell.length_a   1.000
_cell.length_b   1.000
_cell.length_c   1.000
_cell.angle_alpha   90.00
_cell.angle_beta   90.00
_cell.angle_gamma   90.00
#
_symmetry.space_group_name_H-M   'P 1'
#
loop_
_entity.id
_entity.type
_entity.pdbx_description
1 polymer ?
#
loop_
_entity_poly.entity_id
_entity_poly.type
_entity_poly.pdbx_seq_one_letter_code
_entity_poly.pdbx_strand_id
1 'polypeptide(L)'
;IYQAITRGADLVAGQIDETLIPFVVAQVESVLEPGVLRSLITDGVIAGVGSVIVFLPIILLLFFFIAILEDCGYMARAAFVMDKAMSYLGSSGKSFLPLMSSFACAVPGIMATRVIESWRDRMVTILIAPLMSCSARLPVYMLMITAFVPSTTWLGGWIGLQGAVLFLMSSLGLLVAIPVAWLLKRFWFQGEPSAFVMELPSYKLPSLRVVFFRVWERAQAFIGRAGSLIFCTAVLVWAAGYFPGDHRRQHELTGQIEAWQGDQTDPQLQELEQEHHQLSGQLIESSLLGRVGKAIEPAVKPLGWDWRIGVGVFASFPAREVIIA
;
A
#
# COMPACT_ATOMS: atom_id res chain seq x y z
N ILE A 1 14.39 5.44 -15.16
CA ILE A 1 15.28 5.17 -14.01
C ILE A 1 14.47 4.70 -12.80
N TYR A 2 13.61 5.53 -12.19
CA TYR A 2 12.76 5.11 -11.06
C TYR A 2 11.97 3.82 -11.33
N GLN A 3 11.23 3.74 -12.45
CA GLN A 3 10.50 2.52 -12.84
C GLN A 3 11.39 1.29 -13.11
N ALA A 4 12.63 1.49 -13.58
CA ALA A 4 13.56 0.38 -13.82
C ALA A 4 14.14 -0.16 -12.51
N ILE A 5 14.27 0.71 -11.51
CA ILE A 5 14.83 0.37 -10.21
C ILE A 5 13.73 -0.20 -9.30
N THR A 6 12.51 0.32 -9.35
CA THR A 6 11.36 -0.30 -8.66
C THR A 6 11.06 -1.69 -9.21
N ARG A 7 11.19 -1.94 -10.52
CA ARG A 7 11.12 -3.30 -11.07
C ARG A 7 12.08 -4.28 -10.39
N GLY A 8 13.29 -3.84 -10.05
CA GLY A 8 14.24 -4.68 -9.32
C GLY A 8 13.74 -5.03 -7.92
N ALA A 9 13.17 -4.07 -7.19
CA ALA A 9 12.56 -4.33 -5.89
C ALA A 9 11.28 -5.17 -5.98
N ASP A 10 10.46 -4.96 -7.02
CA ASP A 10 9.24 -5.73 -7.29
C ASP A 10 9.58 -7.19 -7.63
N LEU A 11 10.69 -7.44 -8.35
CA LEU A 11 11.18 -8.80 -8.60
C LEU A 11 11.62 -9.50 -7.31
N VAL A 12 12.32 -8.80 -6.42
CA VAL A 12 12.72 -9.36 -5.12
C VAL A 12 11.48 -9.62 -4.25
N ALA A 13 10.54 -8.68 -4.21
CA ALA A 13 9.28 -8.83 -3.50
C ALA A 13 8.46 -10.02 -4.05
N GLY A 14 8.37 -10.15 -5.38
CA GLY A 14 7.71 -11.27 -6.04
C GLY A 14 8.39 -12.61 -5.78
N GLN A 15 9.72 -12.68 -5.76
CA GLN A 15 10.44 -13.91 -5.38
C GLN A 15 10.13 -14.31 -3.94
N ILE A 16 10.05 -13.37 -3.02
CA ILE A 16 9.70 -13.65 -1.62
C ILE A 16 8.26 -14.21 -1.54
N ASP A 17 7.33 -13.58 -2.25
CA ASP A 17 5.91 -13.95 -2.23
C ASP A 17 5.61 -15.28 -2.94
N GLU A 18 6.26 -15.54 -4.07
CA GLU A 18 6.01 -16.74 -4.88
C GLU A 18 6.86 -17.95 -4.48
N THR A 19 8.02 -17.74 -3.82
CA THR A 19 8.93 -18.86 -3.50
C THR A 19 9.19 -19.02 -2.01
N LEU A 20 9.57 -17.95 -1.30
CA LEU A 20 9.99 -18.07 0.10
C LEU A 20 8.78 -18.35 1.01
N ILE A 21 7.70 -17.59 0.86
CA ILE A 21 6.50 -17.75 1.69
C ILE A 21 5.87 -19.13 1.47
N PRO A 22 5.59 -19.59 0.23
CA PRO A 22 5.00 -20.90 -0.01
C PRO A 22 5.90 -22.04 0.45
N PHE A 23 7.22 -21.89 0.32
CA PHE A 23 8.18 -22.88 0.85
C PHE A 23 8.06 -23.02 2.38
N VAL A 24 8.00 -21.91 3.12
CA VAL A 24 7.86 -21.93 4.58
C VAL A 24 6.50 -22.49 4.98
N VAL A 25 5.43 -22.13 4.27
CA VAL A 25 4.10 -22.71 4.47
C VAL A 25 4.17 -24.22 4.30
N ALA A 26 4.67 -24.73 3.18
CA ALA A 26 4.78 -26.17 2.92
C ALA A 26 5.54 -26.95 4.01
N GLN A 27 6.58 -26.36 4.62
CA GLN A 27 7.26 -26.96 5.76
C GLN A 27 6.35 -27.09 6.99
N VAL A 28 5.55 -26.07 7.30
CA VAL A 28 4.55 -26.14 8.39
C VAL A 28 3.49 -27.19 8.08
N GLU A 29 3.01 -27.24 6.84
CA GLU A 29 1.99 -28.19 6.39
C GLU A 29 2.46 -29.65 6.48
N SER A 30 3.75 -29.91 6.26
CA SER A 30 4.33 -31.25 6.40
C SER A 30 4.43 -31.75 7.85
N VAL A 31 4.37 -30.84 8.83
CA VAL A 31 4.56 -31.16 10.25
C VAL A 31 3.24 -31.12 11.03
N LEU A 32 2.30 -30.26 10.62
CA LEU A 32 1.01 -30.10 11.28
C LEU A 32 -0.15 -30.59 10.43
N GLU A 33 -1.05 -31.35 11.05
CA GLU A 33 -2.34 -31.71 10.47
C GLU A 33 -3.25 -30.48 10.27
N PRO A 34 -4.20 -30.53 9.33
CA PRO A 34 -5.22 -29.50 9.14
C PRO A 34 -5.94 -29.17 10.45
N GLY A 35 -5.83 -27.92 10.90
CA GLY A 35 -6.23 -27.52 12.24
C GLY A 35 -6.25 -26.01 12.42
N VAL A 36 -6.88 -25.56 13.53
CA VAL A 36 -6.92 -24.13 13.91
C VAL A 36 -5.49 -23.58 14.08
N LEU A 37 -4.61 -24.36 14.71
CA LEU A 37 -3.21 -23.98 14.93
C LEU A 37 -2.44 -23.86 13.62
N ARG A 38 -2.69 -24.76 12.66
CA ARG A 38 -2.06 -24.69 11.34
C ARG A 38 -2.51 -23.43 10.60
N SER A 39 -3.81 -23.15 10.53
CA SER A 39 -4.34 -21.93 9.88
C SER A 39 -3.86 -20.65 10.57
N LEU A 40 -3.76 -20.62 11.90
CA LEU A 40 -3.20 -19.46 12.62
C LEU A 40 -1.74 -19.20 12.21
N ILE A 41 -0.94 -20.26 12.07
CA ILE A 41 0.47 -20.13 11.72
C ILE A 41 0.63 -19.76 10.24
N THR A 42 -0.08 -20.41 9.33
CA THR A 42 0.03 -20.15 7.88
C THR A 42 -0.63 -18.82 7.48
N ASP A 43 -1.90 -18.66 7.81
CA ASP A 43 -2.74 -17.56 7.30
C ASP A 43 -2.71 -16.33 8.20
N GLY A 44 -2.39 -16.50 9.49
CA GLY A 44 -2.24 -15.40 10.43
C GLY A 44 -0.80 -14.92 10.52
N VAL A 45 0.09 -15.79 11.00
CA VAL A 45 1.47 -15.42 11.36
C VAL A 45 2.37 -15.30 10.12
N ILE A 46 2.45 -16.34 9.30
CA ILE A 46 3.33 -16.38 8.12
C ILE A 46 2.85 -15.38 7.08
N ALA A 47 1.55 -15.31 6.78
CA ALA A 47 1.01 -14.28 5.88
C ALA A 47 1.26 -12.86 6.42
N GLY A 48 1.05 -12.64 7.73
CA GLY A 48 1.30 -11.35 8.38
C GLY A 48 2.76 -10.92 8.29
N VAL A 49 3.70 -11.77 8.72
CA VAL A 49 5.15 -11.50 8.62
C VAL A 49 5.60 -11.41 7.17
N GLY A 50 5.08 -12.28 6.31
CA GLY A 50 5.33 -12.31 4.88
C GLY A 50 5.01 -10.97 4.23
N SER A 51 3.85 -10.38 4.53
CA SER A 51 3.51 -9.04 4.04
C SER A 51 4.55 -7.98 4.41
N VAL A 52 5.05 -7.99 5.64
CA VAL A 52 6.08 -7.04 6.12
C VAL A 52 7.40 -7.24 5.36
N ILE A 53 7.81 -8.49 5.14
CA ILE A 53 9.04 -8.84 4.42
C ILE A 53 8.93 -8.45 2.94
N VAL A 54 7.78 -8.68 2.30
CA VAL A 54 7.52 -8.32 0.89
C VAL A 54 7.58 -6.80 0.68
N PHE A 55 7.10 -6.00 1.63
CA PHE A 55 7.18 -4.52 1.52
C PHE A 55 8.56 -3.94 1.81
N LEU A 56 9.41 -4.65 2.55
CA LEU A 56 10.70 -4.13 3.01
C LEU A 56 11.64 -3.70 1.86
N PRO A 57 11.88 -4.50 0.80
CA PRO A 57 12.76 -4.12 -0.32
C PRO A 57 12.35 -2.81 -1.00
N ILE A 58 11.04 -2.62 -1.22
CA ILE A 58 10.48 -1.44 -1.88
C ILE A 58 10.74 -0.18 -1.03
N ILE A 59 10.54 -0.31 0.29
CA ILE A 59 10.75 0.79 1.26
C ILE A 59 12.23 1.13 1.40
N LEU A 60 13.11 0.13 1.47
CA LEU A 60 14.56 0.33 1.51
C LEU A 60 15.05 1.09 0.28
N LEU A 61 14.56 0.69 -0.89
CA LEU A 61 14.89 1.34 -2.15
C LEU A 61 14.43 2.81 -2.17
N LEU A 62 13.20 3.07 -1.71
CA LEU A 62 12.68 4.43 -1.60
C LEU A 62 13.56 5.29 -0.68
N PHE A 63 13.87 4.82 0.52
CA PHE A 63 14.70 5.56 1.46
C PHE A 63 16.14 5.73 0.97
N PHE A 64 16.67 4.79 0.19
CA PHE A 64 17.97 4.91 -0.44
C PHE A 64 18.02 6.10 -1.41
N PHE A 65 17.02 6.25 -2.28
CA PHE A 65 16.94 7.41 -3.18
C PHE A 65 16.71 8.72 -2.44
N ILE A 66 15.83 8.73 -1.43
CA ILE A 66 15.60 9.93 -0.63
C ILE A 66 16.89 10.34 0.09
N ALA A 67 17.61 9.40 0.70
CA ALA A 67 18.86 9.67 1.40
C ALA A 67 19.94 10.25 0.46
N ILE A 68 20.06 9.72 -0.76
CA ILE A 68 20.97 10.27 -1.78
C ILE A 68 20.60 11.71 -2.15
N LEU A 69 19.31 11.97 -2.44
CA LEU A 69 18.81 13.28 -2.85
C LEU A 69 18.92 14.33 -1.73
N GLU A 70 18.78 13.90 -0.48
CA GLU A 70 18.92 14.73 0.70
C GLU A 70 20.40 15.06 0.97
N ASP A 71 21.30 14.06 0.97
CA ASP A 71 22.73 14.27 1.24
C ASP A 71 23.44 15.07 0.14
N CYS A 72 22.99 15.01 -1.13
CA CYS A 72 23.57 15.82 -2.20
C CYS A 72 23.07 17.28 -2.22
N GLY A 73 22.12 17.63 -1.35
CA GLY A 73 21.49 18.95 -1.31
C GLY A 73 20.58 19.25 -2.50
N TYR A 74 20.17 18.22 -3.27
CA TYR A 74 19.23 18.40 -4.38
C TYR A 74 17.84 18.74 -3.86
N MET A 75 17.42 18.16 -2.74
CA MET A 75 16.12 18.47 -2.12
C MET A 75 15.96 19.95 -1.75
N ALA A 76 16.99 20.57 -1.14
CA ALA A 76 16.96 21.99 -0.80
C ALA A 76 16.88 22.90 -2.04
N ARG A 77 17.57 22.53 -3.12
CA ARG A 77 17.49 23.24 -4.40
C ARG A 77 16.16 23.06 -5.11
N ALA A 78 15.61 21.84 -5.11
CA ALA A 78 14.31 21.57 -5.68
C ALA A 78 13.22 22.38 -4.96
N ALA A 79 13.28 22.48 -3.63
CA ALA A 79 12.41 23.36 -2.85
C ALA A 79 12.54 24.83 -3.27
N PHE A 80 13.77 25.33 -3.47
CA PHE A 80 14.01 26.71 -3.94
C PHE A 80 13.45 26.98 -5.34
N VAL A 81 13.66 26.07 -6.30
CA VAL A 81 13.11 26.20 -7.66
C VAL A 81 11.58 26.16 -7.65
N MET A 82 11.00 25.31 -6.81
CA MET A 82 9.55 25.14 -6.70
C MET A 82 8.88 26.23 -5.85
N ASP A 83 9.65 27.02 -5.08
CA ASP A 83 9.12 28.09 -4.23
C ASP A 83 8.34 29.13 -5.04
N LYS A 84 8.80 29.46 -6.25
CA LYS A 84 8.05 30.37 -7.14
C LYS A 84 6.71 29.77 -7.56
N ALA A 85 6.65 28.49 -7.89
CA ALA A 85 5.42 27.84 -8.29
C ALA A 85 4.45 27.70 -7.11
N MET A 86 4.96 27.35 -5.92
CA MET A 86 4.15 27.16 -4.72
C MET A 86 3.70 28.47 -4.08
N SER A 87 4.49 29.52 -4.15
CA SER A 87 4.08 30.85 -3.70
C SER A 87 2.89 31.40 -4.51
N TYR A 88 2.71 31.00 -5.78
CA TYR A 88 1.46 31.28 -6.52
C TYR A 88 0.24 30.59 -5.91
N LEU A 89 0.41 29.39 -5.36
CA LEU A 89 -0.61 28.70 -4.55
C LEU A 89 -0.66 29.22 -3.09
N GLY A 90 0.18 30.20 -2.78
CA GLY A 90 0.37 30.80 -1.46
C GLY A 90 1.27 30.02 -0.52
N SER A 91 1.67 28.78 -0.82
CA SER A 91 2.44 27.89 0.08
C SER A 91 3.96 28.09 -0.02
N SER A 92 4.68 27.74 1.05
CA SER A 92 6.15 27.71 1.03
C SER A 92 6.70 26.57 0.17
N GLY A 93 7.77 26.82 -0.58
CA GLY A 93 8.56 25.80 -1.28
C GLY A 93 9.03 24.63 -0.41
N LYS A 94 9.11 24.80 0.93
CA LYS A 94 9.38 23.71 1.89
C LYS A 94 8.35 22.57 1.79
N SER A 95 7.12 22.87 1.39
CA SER A 95 6.06 21.87 1.27
C SER A 95 6.17 21.01 0.00
N PHE A 96 7.02 21.38 -0.97
CA PHE A 96 7.30 20.57 -2.16
C PHE A 96 7.90 19.21 -1.77
N LEU A 97 8.81 19.23 -0.80
CA LEU A 97 9.56 18.06 -0.37
C LEU A 97 8.63 16.95 0.18
N PRO A 98 7.73 17.24 1.15
CA PRO A 98 6.70 16.29 1.58
C PRO A 98 5.74 15.84 0.47
N LEU A 99 5.33 16.73 -0.44
CA LEU A 99 4.40 16.39 -1.53
C LEU A 99 5.02 15.41 -2.53
N MET A 100 6.29 15.62 -2.92
CA MET A 100 7.02 14.69 -3.77
C MET A 100 7.22 13.33 -3.10
N SER A 101 7.55 13.33 -1.81
CA SER A 101 7.65 12.08 -1.05
C SER A 101 6.30 11.35 -0.95
N SER A 102 5.20 12.10 -0.81
CA SER A 102 3.83 11.56 -0.77
C SER A 102 3.42 10.85 -2.07
N PHE A 103 3.97 11.27 -3.22
CA PHE A 103 3.75 10.62 -4.51
C PHE A 103 4.37 9.20 -4.56
N ALA A 104 5.46 8.97 -3.84
CA ALA A 104 6.00 7.63 -3.66
C ALA A 104 5.19 6.86 -2.59
N CYS A 105 5.08 7.44 -1.39
CA CYS A 105 4.28 6.88 -0.31
C CYS A 105 3.74 7.99 0.60
N ALA A 106 2.41 7.99 0.82
CA ALA A 106 1.73 9.02 1.59
C ALA A 106 2.21 9.09 3.05
N VAL A 107 2.52 7.95 3.68
CA VAL A 107 2.91 7.86 5.09
C VAL A 107 4.21 8.64 5.41
N PRO A 108 5.38 8.33 4.80
CA PRO A 108 6.60 9.10 5.04
C PRO A 108 6.46 10.55 4.53
N GLY A 109 5.68 10.78 3.48
CA GLY A 109 5.38 12.13 2.99
C GLY A 109 4.67 12.99 4.04
N ILE A 110 3.62 12.45 4.69
CA ILE A 110 2.90 13.11 5.78
C ILE A 110 3.83 13.35 6.97
N MET A 111 4.65 12.37 7.36
CA MET A 111 5.64 12.53 8.44
C MET A 111 6.68 13.62 8.15
N ALA A 112 7.09 13.77 6.89
CA ALA A 112 8.04 14.79 6.45
C ALA A 112 7.49 16.23 6.55
N THR A 113 6.17 16.40 6.63
CA THR A 113 5.55 17.74 6.79
C THR A 113 5.96 18.44 8.09
N ARG A 114 6.54 17.72 9.06
CA ARG A 114 7.09 18.31 10.30
C ARG A 114 8.21 19.34 10.06
N VAL A 115 8.83 19.33 8.89
CA VAL A 115 9.87 20.31 8.50
C VAL A 115 9.27 21.67 8.12
N ILE A 116 7.96 21.71 7.84
CA ILE A 116 7.26 22.95 7.51
C ILE A 116 6.97 23.71 8.83
N GLU A 117 7.59 24.88 8.97
CA GLU A 117 7.46 25.75 10.15
C GLU A 117 6.05 26.32 10.30
N SER A 118 5.41 26.69 9.20
CA SER A 118 4.08 27.28 9.23
C SER A 118 3.04 26.18 9.43
N TRP A 119 2.30 26.26 10.54
CA TRP A 119 1.24 25.30 10.85
C TRP A 119 0.18 25.22 9.74
N ARG A 120 -0.15 26.36 9.12
CA ARG A 120 -1.10 26.45 8.01
C ARG A 120 -0.65 25.65 6.78
N ASP A 121 0.59 25.82 6.31
CA ASP A 121 1.06 25.08 5.14
C ASP A 121 1.28 23.60 5.48
N ARG A 122 1.66 23.29 6.72
CA ARG A 122 1.75 21.91 7.20
C ARG A 122 0.40 21.20 7.13
N MET A 123 -0.68 21.82 7.63
CA MET A 123 -2.03 21.23 7.57
C MET A 123 -2.53 21.06 6.14
N VAL A 124 -2.37 22.10 5.31
CA VAL A 124 -2.75 22.02 3.89
C VAL A 124 -2.02 20.87 3.19
N THR A 125 -0.72 20.72 3.45
CA THR A 125 0.10 19.64 2.86
C THR A 125 -0.33 18.26 3.32
N ILE A 126 -0.66 18.09 4.61
CA ILE A 126 -1.19 16.83 5.15
C ILE A 126 -2.54 16.48 4.51
N LEU A 127 -3.45 17.45 4.35
CA LEU A 127 -4.76 17.21 3.73
C LEU A 127 -4.68 16.85 2.24
N ILE A 128 -3.66 17.35 1.53
CA ILE A 128 -3.48 17.10 0.09
C ILE A 128 -2.67 15.83 -0.18
N ALA A 129 -1.79 15.40 0.74
CA ALA A 129 -0.95 14.22 0.55
C ALA A 129 -1.72 12.96 0.09
N PRO A 130 -2.94 12.65 0.59
CA PRO A 130 -3.73 11.51 0.12
C PRO A 130 -4.27 11.62 -1.32
N LEU A 131 -4.33 12.83 -1.88
CA LEU A 131 -4.73 13.07 -3.26
C LEU A 131 -3.62 12.71 -4.25
N MET A 132 -2.38 12.60 -3.77
CA MET A 132 -1.26 12.10 -4.57
C MET A 132 -1.43 10.59 -4.80
N SER A 133 -1.34 10.15 -6.06
CA SER A 133 -1.46 8.74 -6.43
C SER A 133 -0.15 8.01 -6.10
N CYS A 134 -0.15 7.20 -5.04
CA CYS A 134 0.99 6.35 -4.69
C CYS A 134 1.07 5.09 -5.56
N SER A 135 2.26 4.48 -5.63
CA SER A 135 2.49 3.23 -6.39
C SER A 135 1.57 2.08 -5.98
N ALA A 136 1.15 2.04 -4.71
CA ALA A 136 0.23 1.04 -4.19
C ALA A 136 -1.19 1.11 -4.81
N ARG A 137 -1.56 2.20 -5.49
CA ARG A 137 -2.84 2.30 -6.22
C ARG A 137 -2.76 1.76 -7.65
N LEU A 138 -1.55 1.60 -8.20
CA LEU A 138 -1.38 1.14 -9.59
C LEU A 138 -2.00 -0.24 -9.84
N PRO A 139 -1.89 -1.26 -8.96
CA PRO A 139 -2.54 -2.55 -9.19
C PRO A 139 -4.07 -2.43 -9.32
N VAL A 140 -4.69 -1.58 -8.49
CA VAL A 140 -6.13 -1.33 -8.54
C VAL A 140 -6.50 -0.61 -9.84
N TYR A 141 -5.73 0.40 -10.25
CA TYR A 141 -5.96 1.07 -11.53
C TYR A 141 -5.79 0.10 -12.71
N MET A 142 -4.76 -0.75 -12.68
CA MET A 142 -4.55 -1.76 -13.71
C MET A 142 -5.72 -2.74 -13.79
N LEU A 143 -6.19 -3.28 -12.66
CA LEU A 143 -7.33 -4.19 -12.61
C LEU A 143 -8.61 -3.53 -13.15
N MET A 144 -8.86 -2.27 -12.77
CA MET A 144 -9.99 -1.52 -13.29
C MET A 144 -9.88 -1.23 -14.79
N ILE A 145 -8.69 -0.88 -15.27
CA ILE A 145 -8.45 -0.58 -16.68
C ILE A 145 -8.57 -1.85 -17.53
N THR A 146 -8.02 -2.99 -17.09
CA THR A 146 -8.11 -4.24 -17.85
C THR A 146 -9.54 -4.80 -17.86
N ALA A 147 -10.33 -4.56 -16.80
CA ALA A 147 -11.72 -5.00 -16.74
C ALA A 147 -12.67 -4.17 -17.60
N PHE A 148 -12.49 -2.83 -17.65
CA PHE A 148 -13.47 -1.92 -18.28
C PHE A 148 -12.99 -1.28 -19.58
N VAL A 149 -11.69 -1.24 -19.85
CA VAL A 149 -11.13 -0.52 -21.01
C VAL A 149 -10.57 -1.51 -22.03
N PRO A 150 -11.11 -1.54 -23.26
CA PRO A 150 -10.64 -2.45 -24.31
C PRO A 150 -9.19 -2.12 -24.71
N SER A 151 -8.44 -3.16 -25.10
CA SER A 151 -7.03 -3.07 -25.52
C SER A 151 -6.88 -2.52 -26.95
N THR A 152 -7.53 -1.39 -27.24
CA THR A 152 -7.44 -0.70 -28.54
C THR A 152 -6.32 0.34 -28.52
N THR A 153 -5.67 0.55 -29.67
CA THR A 153 -4.73 1.65 -29.85
C THR A 153 -5.47 2.94 -30.18
N TRP A 154 -5.05 4.04 -29.58
CA TRP A 154 -5.58 5.38 -29.80
C TRP A 154 -4.48 6.25 -30.46
N LEU A 155 -4.85 7.32 -31.18
CA LEU A 155 -3.89 8.19 -31.88
C LEU A 155 -2.94 7.44 -32.85
N GLY A 156 -3.49 6.72 -33.83
CA GLY A 156 -2.70 6.18 -34.95
C GLY A 156 -1.67 5.11 -34.59
N GLY A 157 -1.85 4.39 -33.48
CA GLY A 157 -1.01 3.25 -33.08
C GLY A 157 0.08 3.56 -32.05
N TRP A 158 0.32 4.83 -31.72
CA TRP A 158 1.44 5.25 -30.85
C TRP A 158 1.12 5.12 -29.36
N ILE A 159 -0.14 5.24 -28.96
CA ILE A 159 -0.55 5.23 -27.56
C ILE A 159 -1.67 4.20 -27.36
N GLY A 160 -1.46 3.21 -26.50
CA GLY A 160 -2.52 2.29 -26.08
C GLY A 160 -3.57 3.04 -25.24
N LEU A 161 -4.86 2.79 -25.51
CA LEU A 161 -5.96 3.42 -24.76
C LEU A 161 -5.82 3.16 -23.25
N GLN A 162 -5.46 1.94 -22.86
CA GLN A 162 -5.21 1.57 -21.46
C GLN A 162 -4.09 2.40 -20.82
N GLY A 163 -3.01 2.69 -21.55
CA GLY A 163 -1.93 3.54 -21.07
C GLY A 163 -2.36 5.01 -20.94
N ALA A 164 -3.18 5.50 -21.87
CA ALA A 164 -3.74 6.85 -21.79
C ALA A 164 -4.68 7.01 -20.59
N VAL A 165 -5.54 6.02 -20.32
CA VAL A 165 -6.43 6.02 -19.15
C VAL A 165 -5.63 5.93 -17.85
N LEU A 166 -4.60 5.07 -17.78
CA LEU A 166 -3.73 5.00 -16.60
C LEU A 166 -3.05 6.35 -16.32
N PHE A 167 -2.53 7.02 -17.36
CA PHE A 167 -1.94 8.34 -17.24
C PHE A 167 -2.97 9.36 -16.76
N LEU A 168 -4.16 9.40 -17.37
CA LEU A 168 -5.22 10.33 -16.99
C LEU A 168 -5.66 10.13 -15.53
N MET A 169 -5.92 8.89 -15.11
CA MET A 169 -6.30 8.57 -13.73
C MET A 169 -5.19 8.93 -12.73
N SER A 170 -3.92 8.70 -13.09
CA SER A 170 -2.79 9.02 -12.23
C SER A 170 -2.57 10.54 -12.11
N SER A 171 -2.74 11.28 -13.21
CA SER A 171 -2.61 12.74 -13.24
C SER A 171 -3.80 13.47 -12.61
N LEU A 172 -5.00 12.87 -12.61
CA LEU A 172 -6.19 13.49 -12.05
C LEU A 172 -6.04 13.84 -10.57
N GLY A 173 -5.37 13.00 -9.77
CA GLY A 173 -5.06 13.31 -8.37
C GLY A 173 -4.21 14.57 -8.20
N LEU A 174 -3.18 14.75 -9.04
CA LEU A 174 -2.35 15.95 -9.05
C LEU A 174 -3.14 17.18 -9.52
N LEU A 175 -3.97 17.03 -10.56
CA LEU A 175 -4.80 18.11 -11.09
C LEU A 175 -5.85 18.58 -10.09
N VAL A 176 -6.39 17.69 -9.26
CA VAL A 176 -7.36 18.01 -8.19
C VAL A 176 -6.66 18.57 -6.95
N ALA A 177 -5.44 18.12 -6.65
CA ALA A 177 -4.66 18.61 -5.51
C ALA A 177 -4.42 20.12 -5.56
N ILE A 178 -4.11 20.68 -6.73
CA ILE A 178 -3.81 22.11 -6.94
C ILE A 178 -5.00 23.02 -6.56
N PRO A 179 -6.22 22.87 -7.12
CA PRO A 179 -7.37 23.69 -6.76
C PRO A 179 -7.82 23.44 -5.32
N VAL A 180 -7.73 22.20 -4.81
CA VAL A 180 -8.05 21.90 -3.41
C VAL A 180 -7.10 22.62 -2.46
N ALA A 181 -5.79 22.67 -2.77
CA ALA A 181 -4.81 23.41 -2.00
C ALA A 181 -5.15 24.89 -1.92
N TRP A 182 -5.44 25.48 -3.08
CA TRP A 182 -5.82 26.87 -3.20
C TRP A 182 -7.12 27.18 -2.44
N LEU A 183 -8.13 26.30 -2.56
CA LEU A 183 -9.41 26.42 -1.86
C LEU A 183 -9.24 26.35 -0.33
N LEU A 184 -8.52 25.33 0.17
CA LEU A 184 -8.26 25.16 1.59
C LEU A 184 -7.52 26.38 2.16
N LYS A 185 -6.57 26.93 1.42
CA LYS A 185 -5.84 28.12 1.85
C LYS A 185 -6.68 29.39 1.84
N ARG A 186 -7.56 29.54 0.84
CA ARG A 186 -8.45 30.69 0.71
C ARG A 186 -9.53 30.72 1.79
N PHE A 187 -10.11 29.57 2.11
CA PHE A 187 -11.28 29.50 2.99
C PHE A 187 -10.95 29.12 4.44
N TRP A 188 -10.07 28.13 4.66
CA TRP A 188 -9.86 27.56 6.00
C TRP A 188 -8.54 28.00 6.64
N PHE A 189 -7.48 28.22 5.86
CA PHE A 189 -6.13 28.51 6.36
C PHE A 189 -5.58 29.86 5.87
N GLN A 190 -6.33 30.94 6.12
CA GLN A 190 -5.96 32.30 5.73
C GLN A 190 -4.69 32.78 6.47
N GLY A 191 -3.78 33.46 5.77
CA GLY A 191 -2.57 34.03 6.35
C GLY A 191 -1.54 34.49 5.32
N GLU A 192 -0.56 35.29 5.78
CA GLU A 192 0.55 35.74 4.96
C GLU A 192 1.47 34.57 4.58
N PRO A 193 2.01 34.55 3.34
CA PRO A 193 2.98 33.54 2.92
C PRO A 193 4.22 33.60 3.81
N SER A 194 4.66 32.46 4.33
CA SER A 194 5.87 32.42 5.17
C SER A 194 7.08 32.85 4.34
N ALA A 195 7.86 33.81 4.86
CA ALA A 195 9.09 34.26 4.21
C ALA A 195 10.05 33.07 4.02
N PHE A 196 10.29 32.68 2.77
CA PHE A 196 11.22 31.61 2.44
C PHE A 196 12.62 32.20 2.33
N VAL A 197 13.36 32.21 3.44
CA VAL A 197 14.80 32.49 3.45
C VAL A 197 15.51 31.15 3.67
N MET A 198 16.10 30.61 2.62
CA MET A 198 16.91 29.39 2.68
C MET A 198 18.28 29.69 2.11
N GLU A 199 19.32 29.60 2.95
CA GLU A 199 20.69 29.60 2.46
C GLU A 199 20.91 28.35 1.59
N LEU A 200 21.24 28.56 0.32
CA LEU A 200 21.37 27.46 -0.63
C LEU A 200 22.56 26.58 -0.26
N PRO A 201 22.36 25.28 0.06
CA PRO A 201 23.49 24.41 0.39
C PRO A 201 24.33 24.10 -0.86
N SER A 202 25.64 23.95 -0.66
CA SER A 202 26.58 23.56 -1.72
C SER A 202 26.34 22.12 -2.21
N TYR A 203 26.61 21.86 -3.50
CA TYR A 203 26.54 20.49 -4.03
C TYR A 203 27.65 19.66 -3.36
N LYS A 204 27.25 18.60 -2.67
CA LYS A 204 28.18 17.64 -2.07
C LYS A 204 27.93 16.27 -2.68
N LEU A 205 28.99 15.49 -2.83
CA LEU A 205 28.82 14.08 -3.19
C LEU A 205 28.24 13.34 -1.97
N PRO A 206 27.19 12.53 -2.15
CA PRO A 206 26.58 11.80 -1.05
C PRO A 206 27.59 10.81 -0.49
N SER A 207 27.78 10.81 0.83
CA SER A 207 28.68 9.85 1.45
C SER A 207 27.97 8.51 1.58
N LEU A 208 28.54 7.46 0.97
CA LEU A 208 27.92 6.12 0.94
C LEU A 208 27.62 5.57 2.35
N ARG A 209 28.46 5.92 3.34
CA ARG A 209 28.27 5.53 4.74
C ARG A 209 27.02 6.16 5.36
N VAL A 210 26.78 7.45 5.15
CA VAL A 210 25.60 8.15 5.70
C VAL A 210 24.34 7.65 5.03
N VAL A 211 24.36 7.47 3.71
CA VAL A 211 23.23 6.90 2.96
C VAL A 211 22.89 5.51 3.51
N PHE A 212 23.87 4.62 3.65
CA PHE A 212 23.63 3.27 4.18
C PHE A 212 23.08 3.29 5.61
N PHE A 213 23.67 4.09 6.51
CA PHE A 213 23.22 4.20 7.89
C PHE A 213 21.78 4.73 7.99
N ARG A 214 21.45 5.75 7.18
CA ARG A 214 20.09 6.33 7.13
C ARG A 214 19.08 5.31 6.61
N VAL A 215 19.42 4.54 5.58
CA VAL A 215 18.56 3.47 5.06
C VAL A 215 18.35 2.38 6.11
N TRP A 216 19.42 1.95 6.79
CA TRP A 216 19.37 0.93 7.84
C TRP A 216 18.50 1.35 9.03
N GLU A 217 18.67 2.57 9.52
CA GLU A 217 17.86 3.11 10.62
C GLU A 217 16.37 3.13 10.24
N ARG A 218 16.05 3.53 9.01
CA ARG A 218 14.67 3.52 8.50
C ARG A 218 14.12 2.11 8.35
N ALA A 219 14.94 1.16 7.94
CA ALA A 219 14.58 -0.26 7.88
C ALA A 219 14.18 -0.81 9.25
N GLN A 220 15.02 -0.56 10.26
CA GLN A 220 14.76 -0.99 11.63
C GLN A 220 13.51 -0.33 12.21
N ALA A 221 13.33 0.97 11.95
CA ALA A 221 12.12 1.69 12.37
C ALA A 221 10.86 1.12 11.71
N PHE A 222 10.93 0.75 10.43
CA PHE A 222 9.83 0.10 9.72
C PHE A 222 9.50 -1.26 10.32
N ILE A 223 10.48 -2.14 10.50
CA ILE A 223 10.28 -3.50 11.05
C ILE A 223 9.71 -3.42 12.47
N GLY A 224 10.28 -2.57 13.33
CA GLY A 224 9.90 -2.52 14.75
C GLY A 224 8.58 -1.80 15.05
N ARG A 225 8.14 -0.84 14.21
CA ARG A 225 6.89 -0.09 14.47
C ARG A 225 5.79 -0.48 13.51
N ALA A 226 6.02 -0.28 12.21
CA ALA A 226 5.02 -0.58 11.20
C ALA A 226 4.84 -2.11 11.05
N GLY A 227 5.92 -2.87 11.11
CA GLY A 227 5.88 -4.34 11.03
C GLY A 227 5.08 -4.97 12.15
N SER A 228 5.30 -4.56 13.40
CA SER A 228 4.52 -5.04 14.55
C SER A 228 3.03 -4.72 14.43
N LEU A 229 2.69 -3.51 13.98
CA LEU A 229 1.31 -3.11 13.75
C LEU A 229 0.63 -3.92 12.64
N ILE A 230 1.31 -4.09 11.50
CA ILE A 230 0.82 -4.88 10.36
C ILE A 230 0.58 -6.33 10.81
N PHE A 231 1.54 -6.90 11.52
CA PHE A 231 1.44 -8.25 12.07
C PHE A 231 0.24 -8.39 13.02
N CYS A 232 0.10 -7.50 14.01
CA CYS A 232 -1.04 -7.53 14.93
C CYS A 232 -2.37 -7.40 14.19
N THR A 233 -2.45 -6.51 13.20
CA THR A 233 -3.67 -6.32 12.41
C THR A 233 -3.97 -7.55 11.56
N ALA A 234 -2.96 -8.18 10.95
CA ALA A 234 -3.12 -9.41 10.17
C ALA A 234 -3.67 -10.55 11.04
N VAL A 235 -3.11 -10.75 12.24
CA VAL A 235 -3.61 -11.75 13.20
C VAL A 235 -5.03 -11.44 13.66
N LEU A 236 -5.37 -10.16 13.89
CA LEU A 236 -6.74 -9.76 14.26
C LEU A 236 -7.74 -9.96 13.11
N VAL A 237 -7.35 -9.63 11.87
CA VAL A 237 -8.18 -9.84 10.66
C VAL A 237 -8.38 -11.33 10.43
N TRP A 238 -7.33 -12.14 10.56
CA TRP A 238 -7.42 -13.60 10.54
C TRP A 238 -8.39 -14.09 11.61
N ALA A 239 -8.24 -13.67 12.87
CA ALA A 239 -9.09 -14.10 13.96
C ALA A 239 -10.56 -13.69 13.75
N ALA A 240 -10.81 -12.50 13.21
CA ALA A 240 -12.15 -12.03 12.88
C ALA A 240 -12.76 -12.77 11.68
N GLY A 241 -11.94 -13.18 10.71
CA GLY A 241 -12.38 -13.99 9.56
C GLY A 241 -12.57 -15.48 9.90
N TYR A 242 -11.87 -15.98 10.92
CA TYR A 242 -11.94 -17.35 11.38
C TYR A 242 -13.08 -17.58 12.39
N PHE A 243 -13.28 -16.67 13.35
CA PHE A 243 -14.30 -16.84 14.38
C PHE A 243 -15.54 -15.96 14.13
N PRO A 244 -16.77 -16.43 14.44
CA PRO A 244 -17.15 -17.79 14.83
C PRO A 244 -17.46 -18.70 13.62
N GLY A 245 -17.05 -19.96 13.67
CA GLY A 245 -17.34 -20.97 12.63
C GLY A 245 -16.87 -22.36 13.07
N ASP A 246 -17.55 -23.42 12.63
CA ASP A 246 -17.06 -24.80 12.81
C ASP A 246 -16.26 -25.22 11.57
N HIS A 247 -14.93 -25.24 11.72
CA HIS A 247 -14.00 -25.54 10.64
C HIS A 247 -13.64 -27.03 10.54
N ARG A 248 -14.25 -27.92 11.34
CA ARG A 248 -13.93 -29.37 11.32
C ARG A 248 -14.05 -29.96 9.92
N ARG A 249 -15.19 -29.73 9.26
CA ARG A 249 -15.43 -30.22 7.90
C ARG A 249 -14.44 -29.63 6.88
N GLN A 250 -14.06 -28.37 7.05
CA GLN A 250 -13.06 -27.73 6.22
C GLN A 250 -11.72 -28.47 6.32
N HIS A 251 -11.27 -28.73 7.55
CA HIS A 251 -10.00 -29.41 7.81
C HIS A 251 -10.00 -30.85 7.30
N GLU A 252 -11.12 -31.57 7.41
CA GLU A 252 -11.28 -32.91 6.82
C GLU A 252 -11.11 -32.89 5.30
N LEU A 253 -11.74 -31.93 4.62
CA LEU A 253 -11.62 -31.77 3.17
C LEU A 253 -10.19 -31.40 2.77
N THR A 254 -9.55 -30.48 3.50
CA THR A 254 -8.13 -30.14 3.28
C THR A 254 -7.23 -31.36 3.40
N GLY A 255 -7.42 -32.20 4.42
CA GLY A 255 -6.67 -33.44 4.58
C GLY A 255 -6.90 -34.45 3.44
N GLN A 256 -8.13 -34.54 2.92
CA GLN A 256 -8.43 -35.41 1.77
C GLN A 256 -7.79 -34.91 0.48
N ILE A 257 -7.80 -33.60 0.26
CA ILE A 257 -7.16 -32.96 -0.91
C ILE A 257 -5.64 -33.17 -0.85
N GLU A 258 -5.02 -32.96 0.30
CA GLU A 258 -3.56 -33.13 0.48
C GLU A 258 -3.10 -34.60 0.38
N ALA A 259 -3.93 -35.54 0.85
CA ALA A 259 -3.65 -36.96 0.76
C ALA A 259 -3.93 -37.54 -0.64
N TRP A 260 -4.51 -36.76 -1.55
CA TRP A 260 -4.85 -37.21 -2.89
C TRP A 260 -3.60 -37.51 -3.71
N GLN A 261 -3.45 -38.78 -4.10
CA GLN A 261 -2.33 -39.26 -4.92
C GLN A 261 -2.71 -39.46 -6.41
N GLY A 262 -3.97 -39.19 -6.77
CA GLY A 262 -4.47 -39.31 -8.15
C GLY A 262 -4.07 -38.15 -9.04
N ASP A 263 -4.53 -38.16 -10.28
CA ASP A 263 -4.28 -37.06 -11.22
C ASP A 263 -5.05 -35.79 -10.82
N GLN A 264 -4.51 -34.62 -11.12
CA GLN A 264 -5.16 -33.33 -10.82
C GLN A 264 -6.47 -33.13 -11.60
N THR A 265 -6.62 -33.87 -12.71
CA THR A 265 -7.80 -33.83 -13.57
C THR A 265 -8.92 -34.78 -13.12
N ASP A 266 -8.75 -35.49 -12.00
CA ASP A 266 -9.76 -36.44 -11.52
C ASP A 266 -11.04 -35.69 -11.09
N PRO A 267 -12.22 -36.07 -11.60
CA PRO A 267 -13.49 -35.47 -11.20
C PRO A 267 -13.73 -35.53 -9.68
N GLN A 268 -13.22 -36.55 -8.98
CA GLN A 268 -13.37 -36.66 -7.51
C GLN A 268 -12.59 -35.57 -6.77
N LEU A 269 -11.37 -35.24 -7.21
CA LEU A 269 -10.59 -34.15 -6.63
C LEU A 269 -11.28 -32.80 -6.87
N GLN A 270 -11.80 -32.59 -8.08
CA GLN A 270 -12.52 -31.36 -8.41
C GLN A 270 -13.79 -31.18 -7.57
N GLU A 271 -14.52 -32.26 -7.27
CA GLU A 271 -15.66 -32.21 -6.35
C GLU A 271 -15.23 -31.82 -4.92
N LEU A 272 -14.14 -32.40 -4.40
CA LEU A 272 -13.61 -32.05 -3.08
C LEU A 272 -13.15 -30.59 -3.00
N GLU A 273 -12.43 -30.11 -4.01
CA GLU A 273 -11.99 -28.71 -4.09
C GLU A 273 -13.19 -27.75 -4.18
N GLN A 274 -14.22 -28.10 -4.94
CA GLN A 274 -15.45 -27.31 -5.03
C GLN A 274 -16.20 -27.25 -3.69
N GLU A 275 -16.35 -28.39 -2.99
CA GLU A 275 -16.96 -28.43 -1.66
C GLU A 275 -16.16 -27.56 -0.69
N HIS A 276 -14.82 -27.68 -0.69
CA HIS A 276 -13.93 -26.88 0.15
C HIS A 276 -14.06 -25.37 -0.13
N HIS A 277 -14.12 -24.95 -1.41
CA HIS A 277 -14.29 -23.56 -1.78
C HIS A 277 -15.66 -22.99 -1.37
N GLN A 278 -16.73 -23.77 -1.53
CA GLN A 278 -18.07 -23.38 -1.11
C GLN A 278 -18.15 -23.20 0.42
N LEU A 279 -17.64 -24.18 1.16
CA LEU A 279 -17.63 -24.16 2.63
C LEU A 279 -16.79 -22.99 3.16
N SER A 280 -15.60 -22.76 2.60
CA SER A 280 -14.74 -21.62 2.95
C SER A 280 -15.46 -20.28 2.72
N GLY A 281 -16.21 -20.15 1.62
CA GLY A 281 -17.02 -18.96 1.34
C GLY A 281 -18.11 -18.71 2.39
N GLN A 282 -18.83 -19.76 2.79
CA GLN A 282 -19.88 -19.69 3.82
C GLN A 282 -19.31 -19.35 5.20
N LEU A 283 -18.17 -19.93 5.56
CA LEU A 283 -17.50 -19.69 6.84
C LEU A 283 -17.07 -18.23 6.96
N ILE A 284 -16.40 -17.69 5.93
CA ILE A 284 -16.02 -16.27 5.89
C ILE A 284 -17.26 -15.35 5.97
N GLU A 285 -18.36 -15.71 5.32
CA GLU A 285 -19.60 -14.94 5.37
C GLU A 285 -20.25 -14.94 6.77
N SER A 286 -20.15 -16.05 7.51
CA SER A 286 -20.72 -16.21 8.85
C SER A 286 -19.83 -15.68 9.98
N SER A 287 -18.54 -15.47 9.67
CA SER A 287 -17.49 -14.96 10.58
C SER A 287 -17.81 -13.57 11.13
N LEU A 288 -17.08 -13.15 12.16
CA LEU A 288 -17.22 -11.81 12.73
C LEU A 288 -16.92 -10.73 11.69
N LEU A 289 -15.92 -10.96 10.84
CA LEU A 289 -15.57 -10.09 9.74
C LEU A 289 -16.72 -9.99 8.72
N GLY A 290 -17.35 -11.11 8.38
CA GLY A 290 -18.54 -11.17 7.52
C GLY A 290 -19.75 -10.43 8.11
N ARG A 291 -19.99 -10.57 9.42
CA ARG A 291 -21.05 -9.86 10.14
C ARG A 291 -20.84 -8.35 10.15
N VAL A 292 -19.61 -7.89 10.40
CA VAL A 292 -19.24 -6.47 10.32
C VAL A 292 -19.46 -5.95 8.90
N GLY A 293 -19.08 -6.75 7.89
CA GLY A 293 -19.34 -6.43 6.49
C GLY A 293 -20.81 -6.21 6.17
N LYS A 294 -21.67 -7.15 6.57
CA LYS A 294 -23.13 -7.07 6.36
C LYS A 294 -23.75 -5.91 7.13
N ALA A 295 -23.20 -5.52 8.29
CA ALA A 295 -23.65 -4.35 9.02
C ALA A 295 -23.34 -3.04 8.28
N ILE A 296 -22.23 -2.98 7.53
CA ILE A 296 -21.83 -1.82 6.73
C ILE A 296 -22.52 -1.81 5.36
N GLU A 297 -22.86 -2.98 4.81
CA GLU A 297 -23.53 -3.18 3.52
C GLU A 297 -24.64 -2.15 3.20
N PRO A 298 -25.63 -1.86 4.09
CA PRO A 298 -26.69 -0.91 3.75
C PRO A 298 -26.19 0.51 3.44
N ALA A 299 -25.06 0.93 4.02
CA ALA A 299 -24.47 2.24 3.76
C ALA A 299 -23.69 2.27 2.44
N VAL A 300 -23.11 1.14 2.00
CA VAL A 300 -22.28 1.06 0.79
C VAL A 300 -23.03 0.53 -0.44
N LYS A 301 -24.14 -0.17 -0.25
CA LYS A 301 -25.04 -0.64 -1.31
C LYS A 301 -25.49 0.43 -2.31
N PRO A 302 -25.77 1.70 -1.94
CA PRO A 302 -26.08 2.74 -2.93
C PRO A 302 -24.92 3.07 -3.88
N LEU A 303 -23.67 2.71 -3.53
CA LEU A 303 -22.50 2.83 -4.39
C LEU A 303 -22.29 1.61 -5.30
N GLY A 304 -23.17 0.58 -5.21
CA GLY A 304 -23.02 -0.69 -5.93
C GLY A 304 -21.94 -1.61 -5.34
N TRP A 305 -21.57 -1.41 -4.07
CA TRP A 305 -20.56 -2.23 -3.39
C TRP A 305 -21.20 -3.35 -2.58
N ASP A 306 -20.63 -4.55 -2.69
CA ASP A 306 -20.96 -5.68 -1.83
C ASP A 306 -20.27 -5.57 -0.47
N TRP A 307 -20.79 -6.31 0.51
CA TRP A 307 -20.22 -6.39 1.87
C TRP A 307 -18.72 -6.74 1.86
N ARG A 308 -18.26 -7.57 0.90
CA ARG A 308 -16.83 -7.92 0.73
C ARG A 308 -15.94 -6.70 0.48
N ILE A 309 -16.41 -5.80 -0.39
CA ILE A 309 -15.70 -4.55 -0.71
C ILE A 309 -15.75 -3.62 0.51
N GLY A 310 -16.91 -3.54 1.18
CA GLY A 310 -17.07 -2.76 2.42
C GLY A 310 -16.12 -3.19 3.53
N VAL A 311 -15.98 -4.50 3.77
CA VAL A 311 -15.00 -5.07 4.70
C VAL A 311 -13.58 -4.73 4.30
N GLY A 312 -13.22 -4.90 3.01
CA GLY A 312 -11.87 -4.58 2.52
C GLY A 312 -11.50 -3.11 2.75
N VAL A 313 -12.46 -2.19 2.57
CA VAL A 313 -12.25 -0.76 2.86
C VAL A 313 -12.01 -0.53 4.35
N PHE A 314 -12.81 -1.14 5.23
CA PHE A 314 -12.64 -1.01 6.67
C PHE A 314 -11.34 -1.64 7.17
N ALA A 315 -10.99 -2.82 6.68
CA ALA A 315 -9.75 -3.52 7.01
C ALA A 315 -8.50 -2.77 6.49
N SER A 316 -8.65 -1.93 5.46
CA SER A 316 -7.57 -1.08 4.96
C SER A 316 -7.30 0.16 5.83
N PHE A 317 -8.23 0.51 6.72
CA PHE A 317 -8.18 1.74 7.52
C PHE A 317 -7.08 1.72 8.59
N PRO A 318 -6.88 0.64 9.38
CA PRO A 318 -5.78 0.54 10.33
C PRO A 318 -4.40 0.71 9.69
N ALA A 319 -4.23 0.18 8.47
CA ALA A 319 -2.99 0.28 7.71
C ALA A 319 -2.67 1.72 7.25
N ARG A 320 -3.66 2.63 7.20
CA ARG A 320 -3.48 4.02 6.78
C ARG A 320 -3.39 5.01 7.94
N GLU A 321 -4.24 4.86 8.95
CA GLU A 321 -4.35 5.83 10.04
C GLU A 321 -3.39 5.55 11.20
N VAL A 322 -3.10 4.28 11.51
CA VAL A 322 -2.29 3.95 12.70
C VAL A 322 -0.79 4.22 12.48
N ILE A 323 -0.33 4.36 11.23
CA ILE A 323 1.06 4.76 10.95
C ILE A 323 1.28 6.27 11.16
N ILE A 324 0.19 7.06 11.26
CA ILE A 324 0.25 8.52 11.48
C ILE A 324 0.19 8.86 12.98
N ALA A 325 -0.23 7.91 13.84
CA ALA A 325 -0.26 8.04 15.29
C ALA A 325 1.12 7.88 15.95
#